data_AF-A0A482D312-F1
#
_entry.id   AF-A0A482D312-F1
#
_cell.length_a   1.000
_cell.length_b   1.000
_cell.length_c   1.000
_cell.angle_alpha   90.00
_cell.angle_beta   90.00
_cell.angle_gamma   90.00
#
_symmetry.space_group_name_H-M   'P 1'
#
loop_
_entity.id
_entity.type
_entity.pdbx_description
1 polymer ?
#
loop_
_entity_poly.entity_id
_entity_poly.type
_entity_poly.pdbx_seq_one_letter_code
_entity_poly.pdbx_strand_id
1 'polypeptide(L)' 'QEHAVVLIRGGRVKGLPGVRYHIIRGAKDTRGVNNRKQSRSMYGTKKPIA' A
#
# COMPACT_ATOMS: atom_id res chain seq x y z
N GLN A 1 -15.39 5.15 2.84
CA GLN A 1 -15.11 4.79 4.25
C GLN A 1 -14.37 5.96 4.86
N GLU A 2 -14.96 6.57 5.88
CA GLU A 2 -14.31 7.59 6.70
C GLU A 2 -14.03 6.89 8.04
N HIS A 3 -12.89 7.15 8.70
CA HIS A 3 -12.36 6.42 9.88
C HIS A 3 -11.59 5.11 9.62
N ALA A 4 -10.89 4.97 8.49
CA ALA A 4 -9.96 3.85 8.31
C ALA A 4 -8.64 4.08 9.07
N VAL A 5 -8.21 3.11 9.86
CA VAL A 5 -6.89 3.12 10.49
C VAL A 5 -5.88 2.56 9.51
N VAL A 6 -4.88 3.37 9.16
CA VAL A 6 -3.83 2.98 8.20
C VAL A 6 -2.46 2.93 8.85
N LEU A 7 -1.52 2.26 8.18
CA LEU A 7 -0.11 2.25 8.57
C LEU A 7 0.70 3.01 7.51
N ILE A 8 1.62 3.86 7.97
CA ILE A 8 2.39 4.78 7.13
C ILE A 8 3.88 4.38 7.17
N ARG A 9 4.56 4.50 6.03
CA ARG A 9 6.02 4.40 5.92
C ARG A 9 6.63 5.66 5.31
N GLY A 10 7.92 5.85 5.57
CA GLY A 10 8.71 6.90 4.93
C GLY A 10 8.79 6.73 3.41
N GLY A 11 8.78 7.86 2.69
CA GLY A 11 9.05 7.92 1.26
C GLY A 11 8.37 9.13 0.63
N ARG A 12 9.17 9.99 0.00
CA ARG A 12 8.68 11.18 -0.67
C ARG A 12 8.15 10.81 -2.05
N VAL A 13 6.97 11.33 -2.40
CA VAL A 13 6.48 11.29 -3.77
C VAL A 13 7.17 12.40 -4.57
N LYS A 14 7.94 12.01 -5.59
CA LYS A 14 8.53 12.99 -6.52
C LYS A 14 7.41 13.71 -7.28
N GLY A 15 7.49 15.03 -7.35
CA GLY A 15 6.52 15.87 -8.07
C GLY A 15 5.39 16.44 -7.21
N LEU A 16 5.19 15.96 -5.97
CA LEU A 16 4.16 16.49 -5.07
C LEU A 16 4.81 17.16 -3.84
N PRO A 17 4.70 18.49 -3.69
CA PRO A 17 5.14 19.17 -2.47
C PRO A 17 4.20 18.80 -1.31
N GLY A 18 4.77 18.54 -0.12
CA GLY A 18 4.00 18.17 1.08
C GLY A 18 3.76 16.67 1.28
N VAL A 19 3.84 15.85 0.23
CA VAL A 19 3.62 14.39 0.34
C VAL A 19 4.94 13.66 0.65
N ARG A 20 5.17 13.40 1.94
CA ARG A 20 6.42 12.82 2.47
C ARG A 20 6.34 11.34 2.85
N TYR A 21 5.16 10.74 2.77
CA TYR A 21 4.91 9.40 3.25
C TYR A 21 4.02 8.59 2.31
N HIS A 22 4.13 7.28 2.42
CA HIS A 22 3.28 6.32 1.71
C HIS A 22 2.50 5.45 2.68
N ILE A 23 1.31 5.05 2.26
CA ILE A 23 0.51 4.06 2.97
C ILE A 23 1.03 2.65 2.64
N ILE A 24 1.23 1.82 3.66
CA ILE A 24 1.53 0.40 3.47
C ILE A 24 0.23 -0.32 3.07
N ARG A 25 0.25 -1.02 1.94
CA ARG A 25 -0.92 -1.75 1.42
C ARG A 25 -0.99 -3.15 2.03
N GLY A 26 -2.19 -3.63 2.32
CA GLY A 26 -2.40 -4.94 2.93
C GLY A 26 -2.15 -4.95 4.44
N ALA A 27 -2.10 -3.78 5.07
CA ALA A 27 -1.95 -3.61 6.52
C ALA A 27 -3.13 -2.82 7.09
N LYS A 28 -3.59 -3.22 8.29
CA LYS A 28 -4.80 -2.68 8.95
C LYS A 28 -5.99 -2.67 7.98
N ASP A 29 -6.69 -1.55 7.84
CA ASP A 29 -7.91 -1.45 7.03
C ASP A 29 -7.62 -1.31 5.52
N THR A 30 -6.34 -1.24 5.12
CA THR A 30 -5.97 -1.05 3.72
C THR A 30 -5.89 -2.37 2.98
N ARG A 31 -6.69 -2.51 1.93
CA ARG A 31 -6.65 -3.69 1.06
C ARG A 31 -5.45 -3.67 0.12
N GLY A 32 -4.92 -4.86 -0.15
CA GLY A 32 -3.90 -5.07 -1.16
C GLY A 32 -4.43 -4.81 -2.58
N VAL A 33 -3.52 -4.76 -3.55
CA VAL A 33 -3.90 -4.58 -4.97
C VAL A 33 -4.24 -5.93 -5.58
N ASN A 34 -5.43 -6.03 -6.17
CA ASN A 34 -5.89 -7.25 -6.84
C ASN A 34 -5.07 -7.52 -8.11
N ASN A 35 -4.88 -8.80 -8.46
CA ASN A 35 -4.23 -9.26 -9.69
C ASN A 35 -2.77 -8.78 -9.90
N ARG A 36 -2.11 -8.27 -8.86
CA ARG A 36 -0.71 -7.86 -8.94
C ARG A 36 0.22 -9.08 -8.95
N LYS A 37 0.75 -9.42 -10.13
CA LYS A 37 1.66 -10.56 -10.31
C LYS A 37 3.13 -10.26 -9.92
N GLN A 38 3.56 -9.00 -10.03
CA GLN A 38 4.95 -8.55 -9.79
C GLN A 38 5.05 -7.56 -8.63
N SER A 39 6.15 -7.62 -7.87
CA SER A 39 6.39 -6.80 -6.65
C SER A 39 5.26 -6.89 -5.61
N ARG A 40 4.61 -8.05 -5.53
CA ARG A 40 3.38 -8.30 -4.75
C ARG A 40 3.49 -7.93 -3.26
N SER A 41 4.67 -8.08 -2.67
CA SER A 41 4.95 -7.75 -1.26
C SER A 41 4.75 -6.27 -0.94
N MET A 42 5.05 -5.38 -1.90
CA MET A 42 4.88 -3.93 -1.72
C MET A 42 3.43 -3.48 -1.76
N TYR A 43 2.57 -4.28 -2.40
CA TYR A 43 1.18 -3.96 -2.65
C TYR A 43 0.21 -4.83 -1.85
N GLY A 44 0.70 -5.60 -0.88
CA GLY A 44 -0.13 -6.40 0.01
C GLY A 44 -0.84 -7.57 -0.69
N THR A 45 -0.27 -8.10 -1.77
CA THR A 45 -0.88 -9.19 -2.56
C THR A 45 -0.18 -10.52 -2.23
N LYS A 46 -0.94 -11.52 -1.79
CA LYS A 46 -0.42 -12.87 -1.51
C LYS A 46 -0.03 -13.58 -2.81
N LYS A 47 0.85 -14.59 -2.70
CA LYS A 47 1.16 -15.49 -3.82
C LYS A 47 -0.13 -16.27 -4.17
N PRO A 48 -0.61 -16.22 -5.42
CA PRO A 48 -1.70 -17.10 -5.83
C PRO A 48 -1.22 -18.55 -5.71
N ILE A 49 -2.04 -19.39 -5.11
CA ILE A 49 -1.83 -20.84 -5.09
C ILE A 49 -2.32 -21.32 -6.45
N ALA A 50 -1.45 -22.03 -7.17
CA ALA A 50 -1.76 -22.61 -8.47
C ALA A 50 -2.59 -23.88 -8.29
#